data_AF-A0A368WQS8-F1
#
_entry.id   AF-A0A368WQS8-F1
#
_cell.length_a   1.000
_cell.length_b   1.000
_cell.length_c   1.000
_cell.angle_alpha   90.00
_cell.angle_beta   90.00
_cell.angle_gamma   90.00
#
_symmetry.space_group_name_H-M   'P 1'
#
loop_
_entity.id
_entity.type
_entity.pdbx_description
1 polymer ?
#
loop_
_entity_poly.entity_id
_entity_poly.type
_entity_poly.pdbx_seq_one_letter_code
_entity_poly.pdbx_strand_id
1 'polypeptide(L)'
;MENEPPEDYYSEYEIDLREYIMLLWNNKFFIGSLVIIAILIAFAYSTFIIEPVYEAKSTLLILTPRYTTSLEVESFSIDTYRNLATTDSIKQKVINDLDLRNESGERYSADQLDGMMSIEILASEENDNGDAPLIELRVKNRDPELAANIANAWAKNFIKDSREIRKNEVIEVATVIQEQFKDTEEKLNNLKSDLLAFSKENRLGLLRQRLSNRENKLNENNKKILDLEKTIGAKKARYKIIISQLDKMEKDGKWIGELRNEVNIGNNYGLLKVKDQFLNYQEKLKNFNQENDLNLIQEEIKSARNNITKYQNRISELKNKMVNLREENQNLNEVLGEEDSRWIVNRSIDNNTLWENILSEKELNLLKKLKLEDEIVNPIYKKAKNNLTDNRIILKKIPTLIKYYNSQIENENNRLKKLNEEYYGLELIKNNISNNLSMYRDSYNSFAKRYEDLVNKKVNLELELEEISAELAYYRKDESKLTSEIKEMQNQLWEAENEKSLLEQRIKDVKNTYSSLASRVEEARITEAQRTSDVKFYAEAVTPSKPLGNNSKLNMAIAAVLALMLAVFIVFFREFMKEHN
;
A
#
# COMPACT_ATOMS: atom_id res chain seq x y z
N MET A 1 -171.61 -29.55 36.11
CA MET A 1 -170.71 -29.47 37.27
C MET A 1 -169.59 -28.54 36.88
N GLU A 2 -169.50 -27.47 37.64
CA GLU A 2 -168.62 -26.31 37.57
C GLU A 2 -167.15 -26.68 37.82
N ASN A 3 -166.21 -26.10 37.07
CA ASN A 3 -165.19 -25.15 37.56
C ASN A 3 -163.92 -25.12 36.67
N GLU A 4 -163.85 -24.05 35.86
CA GLU A 4 -162.63 -23.26 35.54
C GLU A 4 -162.09 -22.57 36.83
N PRO A 5 -161.00 -21.75 36.79
CA PRO A 5 -159.67 -21.79 36.13
C PRO A 5 -158.58 -21.45 37.22
N PRO A 6 -157.41 -20.76 37.04
CA PRO A 6 -156.73 -20.11 35.89
C PRO A 6 -155.18 -20.33 35.72
N GLU A 7 -154.64 -20.18 34.49
CA GLU A 7 -153.78 -19.10 33.88
C GLU A 7 -152.24 -19.23 34.07
N ASP A 8 -151.47 -19.13 32.96
CA ASP A 8 -150.68 -17.91 32.59
C ASP A 8 -149.99 -18.03 31.20
N TYR A 9 -149.75 -16.90 30.49
CA TYR A 9 -149.26 -16.74 29.10
C TYR A 9 -148.06 -15.77 29.01
N TYR A 10 -147.03 -16.05 28.17
CA TYR A 10 -146.20 -15.02 27.51
C TYR A 10 -145.67 -15.51 26.14
N SER A 11 -145.67 -14.60 25.17
CA SER A 11 -145.40 -14.75 23.73
C SER A 11 -143.96 -14.39 23.32
N GLU A 12 -143.39 -15.12 22.37
CA GLU A 12 -142.12 -14.78 21.68
C GLU A 12 -142.31 -13.70 20.60
N TYR A 13 -141.36 -12.77 20.48
CA TYR A 13 -141.24 -11.77 19.42
C TYR A 13 -140.31 -12.30 18.31
N GLU A 14 -140.84 -12.56 17.12
CA GLU A 14 -140.05 -12.84 15.90
C GLU A 14 -139.84 -11.55 15.11
N ILE A 15 -138.59 -11.24 14.74
CA ILE A 15 -138.23 -10.09 13.88
C ILE A 15 -138.27 -10.56 12.41
N ASP A 16 -139.19 -10.02 11.61
CA ASP A 16 -139.35 -10.41 10.20
C ASP A 16 -138.44 -9.59 9.27
N LEU A 17 -137.37 -10.21 8.74
CA LEU A 17 -136.41 -9.58 7.80
C LEU A 17 -137.06 -9.05 6.51
N ARG A 18 -138.25 -9.56 6.16
CA ARG A 18 -139.01 -9.08 5.01
C ARG A 18 -139.40 -7.60 5.18
N GLU A 19 -139.68 -7.15 6.39
CA GLU A 19 -140.15 -5.79 6.69
C GLU A 19 -139.05 -4.75 6.41
N TYR A 20 -137.82 -5.02 6.85
CA TYR A 20 -136.66 -4.16 6.58
C TYR A 20 -136.24 -4.16 5.09
N ILE A 21 -136.36 -5.29 4.38
CA ILE A 21 -136.10 -5.33 2.95
C ILE A 21 -137.18 -4.56 2.18
N MET A 22 -138.45 -4.67 2.57
CA MET A 22 -139.54 -3.89 2.00
C MET A 22 -139.37 -2.39 2.30
N LEU A 23 -138.86 -2.02 3.47
CA LEU A 23 -138.55 -0.64 3.83
C LEU A 23 -137.53 -0.01 2.87
N LEU A 24 -136.43 -0.71 2.62
CA LEU A 24 -135.41 -0.27 1.67
C LEU A 24 -135.95 -0.26 0.24
N TRP A 25 -136.77 -1.24 -0.13
CA TRP A 25 -137.38 -1.31 -1.46
C TRP A 25 -138.39 -0.20 -1.72
N ASN A 26 -139.17 0.20 -0.71
CA ASN A 26 -140.11 1.33 -0.79
C ASN A 26 -139.37 2.68 -0.89
N ASN A 27 -138.18 2.79 -0.31
CA ASN A 27 -137.37 4.01 -0.35
C ASN A 27 -136.24 3.95 -1.40
N LYS A 28 -136.26 2.99 -2.33
CA LYS A 28 -135.21 2.79 -3.35
C LYS A 28 -134.91 4.01 -4.21
N PHE A 29 -135.93 4.85 -4.48
CA PHE A 29 -135.74 6.10 -5.23
C PHE A 29 -134.99 7.15 -4.42
N PHE A 30 -135.21 7.22 -3.10
CA PHE A 30 -134.47 8.10 -2.20
C PHE A 30 -133.00 7.66 -2.09
N ILE A 31 -132.76 6.37 -1.86
CA ILE A 31 -131.41 5.81 -1.78
C ILE A 31 -130.65 6.02 -3.09
N GLY A 32 -131.29 5.71 -4.22
CA GLY A 32 -130.69 5.91 -5.55
C GLY A 32 -130.35 7.38 -5.83
N SER A 33 -131.22 8.32 -5.45
CA SER A 33 -130.96 9.75 -5.67
C SER A 33 -129.74 10.27 -4.91
N LEU A 34 -129.54 9.85 -3.66
CA LEU A 34 -128.44 10.31 -2.81
C LEU A 34 -127.09 9.77 -3.30
N VAL A 35 -127.05 8.50 -3.74
CA VAL A 35 -125.87 7.89 -4.36
C VAL A 35 -125.49 8.60 -5.66
N ILE A 36 -126.46 8.90 -6.52
CA ILE A 36 -126.21 9.62 -7.78
C ILE A 36 -125.66 11.03 -7.50
N ILE A 37 -126.22 11.75 -6.52
CA ILE A 37 -125.73 13.08 -6.12
C ILE A 37 -124.29 13.00 -5.62
N ALA A 38 -123.95 12.02 -4.78
CA ALA A 38 -122.59 11.87 -4.27
C ALA A 38 -121.58 11.51 -5.37
N ILE A 39 -121.96 10.67 -6.34
CA ILE A 39 -121.14 10.37 -7.52
C ILE A 39 -120.93 11.63 -8.35
N LEU A 40 -121.98 12.43 -8.56
CA LEU A 40 -121.89 13.70 -9.29
C LEU A 40 -120.99 14.71 -8.59
N ILE A 41 -121.08 14.83 -7.25
CA ILE A 41 -120.21 15.69 -6.45
C ILE A 41 -118.76 15.21 -6.51
N ALA A 42 -118.51 13.91 -6.36
CA ALA A 42 -117.16 13.35 -6.43
C ALA A 42 -116.55 13.47 -7.84
N PHE A 43 -117.36 13.27 -8.88
CA PHE A 43 -116.95 13.52 -10.26
C PHE A 43 -116.62 15.00 -10.47
N ALA A 44 -117.48 15.92 -10.02
CA ALA A 44 -117.26 17.35 -10.11
C ALA A 44 -116.01 17.79 -9.34
N TYR A 45 -115.81 17.29 -8.12
CA TYR A 45 -114.62 17.56 -7.32
C TYR A 45 -113.34 17.05 -7.99
N SER A 46 -113.38 15.83 -8.52
CA SER A 46 -112.23 15.21 -9.19
C SER A 46 -111.88 15.82 -10.56
N THR A 47 -112.84 16.46 -11.24
CA THR A 47 -112.64 17.04 -12.58
C THR A 47 -112.47 18.55 -12.59
N PHE A 48 -113.11 19.27 -11.66
CA PHE A 48 -113.09 20.74 -11.61
C PHE A 48 -112.29 21.33 -10.45
N ILE A 49 -111.99 20.57 -9.40
CA ILE A 49 -111.34 21.12 -8.19
C ILE A 49 -109.91 20.60 -7.99
N ILE A 50 -109.64 19.31 -8.27
CA ILE A 50 -108.29 18.76 -8.15
C ILE A 50 -107.49 19.04 -9.42
N GLU A 51 -106.44 19.83 -9.30
CA GLU A 51 -105.52 20.11 -10.41
C GLU A 51 -104.58 18.92 -10.68
N PRO A 52 -104.30 18.59 -11.95
CA PRO A 52 -103.38 17.52 -12.29
C PRO A 52 -101.93 17.90 -11.94
N VAL A 53 -101.27 17.06 -11.15
CA VAL A 53 -99.82 17.13 -10.90
C VAL A 53 -99.16 16.07 -11.76
N TYR A 54 -98.09 16.42 -12.47
CA TYR A 54 -97.33 15.52 -13.32
C TYR A 54 -95.97 15.22 -12.70
N GLU A 55 -95.48 13.99 -12.89
CA GLU A 55 -94.16 13.57 -12.44
C GLU A 55 -93.28 13.25 -13.64
N ALA A 56 -92.14 13.92 -13.73
CA ALA A 56 -91.08 13.60 -14.67
C ALA A 56 -89.88 13.00 -13.92
N LYS A 57 -89.19 12.03 -14.54
CA LYS A 57 -88.07 11.30 -13.93
C LYS A 57 -86.87 11.33 -14.85
N SER A 58 -85.73 11.80 -14.36
CA SER A 58 -84.44 11.58 -15.02
C SER A 58 -83.65 10.55 -14.25
N THR A 59 -83.13 9.53 -14.94
CA THR A 59 -82.38 8.44 -14.32
C THR A 59 -80.90 8.60 -14.60
N LEU A 60 -80.10 8.49 -13.55
CA LEU A 60 -78.65 8.59 -13.56
C LEU A 60 -78.01 7.27 -13.17
N LEU A 61 -76.91 6.92 -13.85
CA LEU A 61 -76.07 5.78 -13.55
C LEU A 61 -74.82 6.23 -12.81
N ILE A 62 -74.56 5.65 -11.65
CA ILE A 62 -73.30 5.84 -10.92
C ILE A 62 -72.34 4.73 -11.29
N LEU A 63 -71.25 5.12 -11.93
CA LEU A 63 -70.15 4.24 -12.29
C LEU A 63 -69.06 4.35 -11.23
N THR A 64 -68.54 3.20 -10.80
CA THR A 64 -67.25 3.18 -10.13
C THR A 64 -66.19 3.64 -11.13
N PRO A 65 -65.40 4.69 -10.83
CA PRO A 65 -64.41 5.18 -11.76
C PRO A 65 -63.35 4.09 -11.97
N ARG A 66 -63.30 3.53 -13.19
CA ARG A 66 -62.24 2.62 -13.61
C ARG A 66 -61.20 3.42 -14.37
N TYR A 67 -60.18 3.86 -13.66
CA TYR A 67 -59.02 4.46 -14.30
C TYR A 67 -58.19 3.37 -14.98
N THR A 68 -57.54 3.72 -16.09
CA THR A 68 -56.58 2.80 -16.75
C THR A 68 -55.26 2.70 -15.97
N THR A 69 -55.14 3.44 -14.88
CA THR A 69 -53.97 3.57 -14.03
C THR A 69 -54.23 2.97 -12.66
N SER A 70 -53.16 2.74 -11.88
CA SER A 70 -53.26 2.16 -10.53
C SER A 70 -53.70 3.17 -9.46
N LEU A 71 -54.15 4.35 -9.87
CA LEU A 71 -54.59 5.42 -8.99
C LEU A 71 -55.98 5.06 -8.41
N GLU A 72 -55.99 4.50 -7.20
CA GLU A 72 -57.21 4.22 -6.45
C GLU A 72 -57.76 5.51 -5.86
N VAL A 73 -58.82 6.04 -6.47
CA VAL A 73 -59.62 7.13 -5.90
C VAL A 73 -60.86 6.51 -5.27
N GLU A 74 -61.14 6.85 -4.02
CA GLU A 74 -62.29 6.27 -3.30
C GLU A 74 -63.62 6.62 -3.99
N SER A 75 -64.50 5.64 -4.11
CA SER A 75 -65.87 5.87 -4.58
C SER A 75 -66.69 6.54 -3.49
N PHE A 76 -67.44 7.59 -3.85
CA PHE A 76 -68.39 8.17 -2.89
C PHE A 76 -69.52 7.18 -2.58
N SER A 77 -70.06 7.27 -1.36
CA SER A 77 -71.24 6.48 -1.00
C SER A 77 -72.47 6.95 -1.81
N ILE A 78 -73.45 6.07 -1.99
CA ILE A 78 -74.70 6.42 -2.69
C ILE A 78 -75.42 7.60 -2.01
N ASP A 79 -75.36 7.68 -0.69
CA ASP A 79 -75.94 8.77 0.10
C ASP A 79 -75.16 10.08 -0.09
N THR A 80 -73.84 10.00 -0.29
CA THR A 80 -73.03 11.17 -0.67
C THR A 80 -73.51 11.72 -2.01
N TYR A 81 -73.76 10.88 -3.02
CA TYR A 81 -74.30 11.34 -4.31
C TYR A 81 -75.70 11.95 -4.17
N ARG A 82 -76.57 11.34 -3.34
CA ARG A 82 -77.90 11.91 -3.01
C ARG A 82 -77.76 13.31 -2.40
N ASN A 83 -76.91 13.46 -1.37
CA ASN A 83 -76.71 14.72 -0.68
C ASN A 83 -76.08 15.79 -1.57
N LEU A 84 -75.14 15.41 -2.43
CA LEU A 84 -74.55 16.32 -3.43
C LEU A 84 -75.61 16.80 -4.42
N ALA A 85 -76.45 15.90 -4.92
CA ALA A 85 -77.52 16.21 -5.87
C ALA A 85 -78.60 17.14 -5.29
N THR A 86 -78.85 17.11 -3.98
CA THR A 86 -79.84 17.97 -3.31
C THR A 86 -79.27 19.28 -2.77
N THR A 87 -78.00 19.59 -3.00
CA THR A 87 -77.39 20.85 -2.54
C THR A 87 -78.11 22.07 -3.10
N ASP A 88 -78.19 23.14 -2.29
CA ASP A 88 -78.77 24.41 -2.71
C ASP A 88 -78.08 25.01 -3.93
N SER A 89 -76.77 24.76 -4.08
CA SER A 89 -75.99 25.15 -5.27
C SER A 89 -76.59 24.59 -6.55
N ILE A 90 -76.96 23.30 -6.56
CA ILE A 90 -77.55 22.66 -7.73
C ILE A 90 -78.97 23.19 -7.96
N LYS A 91 -79.78 23.34 -6.91
CA LYS A 91 -81.13 23.92 -7.03
C LYS A 91 -81.08 25.33 -7.62
N GLN A 92 -80.15 26.17 -7.17
CA GLN A 92 -79.94 27.53 -7.69
C GLN A 92 -79.49 27.51 -9.16
N LYS A 93 -78.61 26.57 -9.56
CA LYS A 93 -78.24 26.40 -10.97
C LYS A 93 -79.44 26.03 -11.83
N VAL A 94 -80.30 25.13 -11.36
CA VAL A 94 -81.54 24.75 -12.06
C VAL A 94 -82.50 25.94 -12.19
N ILE A 95 -82.69 26.75 -11.14
CA ILE A 95 -83.48 27.98 -11.20
C ILE A 95 -82.93 28.94 -12.25
N ASN A 96 -81.61 29.16 -12.25
CA ASN A 96 -80.96 30.11 -13.15
C ASN A 96 -80.97 29.64 -14.62
N ASP A 97 -80.70 28.36 -14.87
CA ASP A 97 -80.63 27.77 -16.21
C ASP A 97 -81.99 27.81 -16.93
N LEU A 98 -83.08 27.68 -16.18
CA LEU A 98 -84.44 27.65 -16.70
C LEU A 98 -85.23 28.97 -16.47
N ASP A 99 -84.60 29.99 -15.87
CA ASP A 99 -85.25 31.21 -15.34
C ASP A 99 -86.59 30.90 -14.65
N LEU A 100 -86.58 29.93 -13.72
CA LEU A 100 -87.81 29.44 -13.09
C LEU A 100 -88.52 30.56 -12.34
N ARG A 101 -89.80 30.78 -12.69
CA ARG A 101 -90.68 31.75 -12.05
C ARG A 101 -91.97 31.10 -11.59
N ASN A 102 -92.41 31.47 -10.40
CA ASN A 102 -93.69 31.05 -9.85
C ASN A 102 -94.86 31.67 -10.64
N GLU A 103 -96.08 31.25 -10.33
CA GLU A 103 -97.31 31.74 -10.97
C GLU A 103 -97.55 33.26 -10.78
N SER A 104 -96.85 33.88 -9.81
CA SER A 104 -96.86 35.32 -9.55
C SER A 104 -95.76 36.09 -10.31
N GLY A 105 -94.91 35.41 -11.09
CA GLY A 105 -93.82 35.99 -11.88
C GLY A 105 -92.50 36.19 -11.11
N GLU A 106 -92.45 35.83 -9.83
CA GLU A 106 -91.26 35.91 -8.98
C GLU A 106 -90.37 34.68 -9.20
N ARG A 107 -89.05 34.83 -9.04
CA ARG A 107 -88.12 33.70 -9.18
C ARG A 107 -88.30 32.70 -8.05
N TYR A 108 -88.19 31.41 -8.37
CA TYR A 108 -88.20 30.36 -7.34
C TYR A 108 -87.02 30.51 -6.37
N SER A 109 -87.24 30.23 -5.09
CA SER A 109 -86.18 30.00 -4.10
C SER A 109 -85.78 28.52 -4.05
N ALA A 110 -84.58 28.21 -3.56
CA ALA A 110 -84.12 26.82 -3.41
C ALA A 110 -85.09 25.97 -2.56
N ASP A 111 -85.64 26.54 -1.48
CA ASP A 111 -86.58 25.85 -0.60
C ASP A 111 -87.90 25.50 -1.30
N GLN A 112 -88.34 26.32 -2.26
CA GLN A 112 -89.56 26.03 -3.03
C GLN A 112 -89.36 24.84 -3.98
N LEU A 113 -88.12 24.50 -4.33
CA LEU A 113 -87.82 23.32 -5.13
C LEU A 113 -87.89 22.02 -4.31
N ASP A 114 -87.70 22.05 -2.99
CA ASP A 114 -87.72 20.86 -2.14
C ASP A 114 -89.08 20.15 -2.13
N GLY A 115 -90.18 20.90 -2.26
CA GLY A 115 -91.52 20.34 -2.34
C GLY A 115 -91.82 19.61 -3.65
N MET A 116 -91.07 19.89 -4.72
CA MET A 116 -91.27 19.28 -6.04
C MET A 116 -90.17 18.30 -6.45
N MET A 117 -88.98 18.39 -5.89
CA MET A 117 -87.84 17.54 -6.22
C MET A 117 -87.67 16.44 -5.18
N SER A 118 -87.52 15.20 -5.64
CA SER A 118 -87.24 14.06 -4.77
C SER A 118 -86.28 13.09 -5.46
N ILE A 119 -85.46 12.42 -4.67
CA ILE A 119 -84.52 11.42 -5.16
C ILE A 119 -84.96 10.05 -4.68
N GLU A 120 -85.15 9.13 -5.63
CA GLU A 120 -85.34 7.71 -5.35
C GLU A 120 -84.07 6.96 -5.77
N ILE A 121 -83.50 6.19 -4.83
CA ILE A 121 -82.37 5.31 -5.14
C ILE A 121 -82.98 3.99 -5.60
N LEU A 122 -82.75 3.64 -6.87
CA LEU A 122 -83.01 2.32 -7.38
C LEU A 122 -81.75 1.49 -7.12
N ALA A 123 -81.61 1.01 -5.89
CA ALA A 123 -80.61 -0.01 -5.60
C ALA A 123 -81.10 -1.29 -6.28
N SER A 124 -80.27 -1.90 -7.12
CA SER A 124 -80.42 -3.33 -7.38
C SER A 124 -80.21 -4.02 -6.04
N GLU A 125 -81.29 -4.47 -5.39
CA GLU A 125 -81.18 -5.53 -4.39
C GLU A 125 -80.34 -6.65 -5.03
N GLU A 126 -79.34 -7.12 -4.27
CA GLU A 126 -78.35 -8.11 -4.65
C GLU A 126 -78.92 -9.20 -5.57
N ASN A 127 -78.70 -9.03 -6.87
CA ASN A 127 -78.60 -10.14 -7.80
C ASN A 127 -77.16 -10.08 -8.33
N ASP A 128 -76.54 -11.24 -8.39
CA ASP A 128 -75.14 -11.59 -8.71
C ASP A 128 -74.52 -11.01 -10.01
N ASN A 129 -75.14 -10.00 -10.64
CA ASN A 129 -74.80 -9.48 -11.96
C ASN A 129 -74.05 -8.13 -11.98
N GLY A 130 -73.71 -7.53 -10.83
CA GLY A 130 -72.82 -6.36 -10.79
C GLY A 130 -73.40 -5.09 -11.45
N ASP A 131 -74.73 -4.94 -11.43
CA ASP A 131 -75.40 -3.77 -11.98
C ASP A 131 -75.07 -2.52 -11.16
N ALA A 132 -74.70 -1.45 -11.85
CA ALA A 132 -74.29 -0.19 -11.22
C ALA A 132 -75.52 0.56 -10.65
N PRO A 133 -75.40 1.24 -9.49
CA PRO A 133 -76.53 1.91 -8.85
C PRO A 133 -77.19 2.95 -9.76
N LEU A 134 -78.52 2.97 -9.77
CA LEU A 134 -79.32 3.95 -10.48
C LEU A 134 -79.95 4.94 -9.49
N ILE A 135 -79.86 6.23 -9.80
CA ILE A 135 -80.54 7.29 -9.07
C ILE A 135 -81.61 7.90 -9.96
N GLU A 136 -82.85 7.93 -9.48
CA GLU A 136 -83.93 8.65 -10.13
C GLU A 136 -84.15 10.02 -9.48
N LEU A 137 -84.01 11.04 -10.31
CA LEU A 137 -84.32 12.42 -10.02
C LEU A 137 -85.77 12.70 -10.44
N ARG A 138 -86.67 12.77 -9.48
CA ARG A 138 -88.11 12.91 -9.70
C ARG A 138 -88.57 14.32 -9.41
N VAL A 139 -89.27 14.92 -10.38
CA VAL A 139 -89.78 16.28 -10.28
C VAL A 139 -91.30 16.29 -10.49
N LYS A 140 -92.02 16.92 -9.57
CA LYS A 140 -93.48 17.07 -9.62
C LYS A 140 -93.85 18.51 -9.95
N ASN A 141 -94.55 18.72 -11.06
CA ASN A 141 -95.03 20.06 -11.42
C ASN A 141 -96.42 19.99 -12.07
N ARG A 142 -97.15 21.11 -12.06
CA ARG A 142 -98.43 21.27 -12.76
C ARG A 142 -98.21 21.29 -14.27
N ASP A 143 -97.09 21.85 -14.73
CA ASP A 143 -96.71 21.85 -16.13
C ASP A 143 -95.83 20.60 -16.42
N PRO A 144 -96.30 19.66 -17.27
CA PRO A 144 -95.56 18.46 -17.62
C PRO A 144 -94.25 18.76 -18.37
N GLU A 145 -94.21 19.82 -19.18
CA GLU A 145 -93.00 20.22 -19.91
C GLU A 145 -91.97 20.80 -18.94
N LEU A 146 -92.42 21.66 -18.04
CA LEU A 146 -91.57 22.23 -16.99
C LEU A 146 -91.01 21.15 -16.05
N ALA A 147 -91.82 20.15 -15.65
CA ALA A 147 -91.34 19.02 -14.83
C ALA A 147 -90.18 18.28 -15.50
N ALA A 148 -90.30 17.97 -16.79
CA ALA A 148 -89.25 17.29 -17.55
C ALA A 148 -88.00 18.16 -17.71
N ASN A 149 -88.18 19.45 -18.00
CA ASN A 149 -87.08 20.41 -18.13
C ASN A 149 -86.30 20.56 -16.81
N ILE A 150 -86.99 20.67 -15.67
CA ILE A 150 -86.36 20.74 -14.35
C ILE A 150 -85.61 19.44 -14.03
N ALA A 151 -86.20 18.27 -14.28
CA ALA A 151 -85.55 16.98 -14.04
C ALA A 151 -84.27 16.81 -14.88
N ASN A 152 -84.31 17.20 -16.17
CA ASN A 152 -83.14 17.15 -17.04
C ASN A 152 -82.07 18.19 -16.68
N ALA A 153 -82.47 19.42 -16.34
CA ALA A 153 -81.55 20.46 -15.89
C ALA A 153 -80.86 20.06 -14.58
N TRP A 154 -81.60 19.45 -13.64
CA TRP A 154 -81.07 18.90 -12.40
C TRP A 154 -80.01 17.83 -12.65
N ALA A 155 -80.35 16.83 -13.47
CA ALA A 155 -79.45 15.77 -13.87
C ALA A 155 -78.17 16.30 -14.54
N LYS A 156 -78.32 17.24 -15.48
CA LYS A 156 -77.21 17.87 -16.21
C LYS A 156 -76.27 18.64 -15.28
N ASN A 157 -76.83 19.45 -14.37
CA ASN A 157 -76.05 20.24 -13.42
C ASN A 157 -75.32 19.35 -12.41
N PHE A 158 -75.98 18.30 -11.92
CA PHE A 158 -75.33 17.35 -11.03
C PHE A 158 -74.20 16.57 -11.71
N ILE A 159 -74.39 16.07 -12.93
CA ILE A 159 -73.32 15.42 -13.71
C ILE A 159 -72.12 16.36 -13.90
N LYS A 160 -72.39 17.64 -14.18
CA LYS A 160 -71.35 18.66 -14.35
C LYS A 160 -70.57 18.89 -13.05
N ASP A 161 -71.26 19.05 -11.93
CA ASP A 161 -70.65 19.29 -10.62
C ASP A 161 -69.87 18.07 -10.12
N SER A 162 -70.41 16.85 -10.28
CA SER A 162 -69.71 15.61 -9.92
C SER A 162 -68.39 15.47 -10.69
N ARG A 163 -68.41 15.79 -11.99
CA ARG A 163 -67.20 15.80 -12.83
C ARG A 163 -66.17 16.82 -12.33
N GLU A 164 -66.60 18.00 -11.88
CA GLU A 164 -65.71 19.04 -11.37
C GLU A 164 -65.08 18.64 -10.03
N ILE A 165 -65.86 18.07 -9.12
CA ILE A 165 -65.37 17.53 -7.83
C ILE A 165 -64.32 16.45 -8.08
N ARG A 166 -64.62 15.46 -8.95
CA ARG A 166 -63.67 14.39 -9.30
C ARG A 166 -62.40 14.92 -9.96
N LYS A 167 -62.51 15.92 -10.82
CA LYS A 167 -61.35 16.57 -11.43
C LYS A 167 -60.46 17.20 -10.36
N ASN A 168 -61.03 17.92 -9.39
CA ASN A 168 -60.28 18.58 -8.34
C ASN A 168 -59.58 17.59 -7.41
N GLU A 169 -60.22 16.48 -7.06
CA GLU A 169 -59.63 15.39 -6.27
C GLU A 169 -58.40 14.79 -6.97
N VAL A 170 -58.51 14.49 -8.28
CA VAL A 170 -57.37 14.00 -9.07
C VAL A 170 -56.23 15.02 -9.13
N ILE A 171 -56.53 16.32 -9.26
CA ILE A 171 -55.53 17.39 -9.25
C ILE A 171 -54.81 17.46 -7.89
N GLU A 172 -55.52 17.33 -6.78
CA GLU A 172 -54.92 17.37 -5.44
C GLU A 172 -53.96 16.19 -5.24
N VAL A 173 -54.39 14.97 -5.58
CA VAL A 173 -53.54 13.77 -5.53
C VAL A 173 -52.32 13.92 -6.46
N ALA A 174 -52.52 14.40 -7.69
CA ALA A 174 -51.44 14.64 -8.65
C ALA A 174 -50.43 15.67 -8.13
N THR A 175 -50.90 16.73 -7.47
CA THR A 175 -50.05 17.79 -6.89
C THR A 175 -49.15 17.22 -5.81
N VAL A 176 -49.70 16.41 -4.89
CA VAL A 176 -48.90 15.75 -3.83
C VAL A 176 -47.86 14.81 -4.43
N ILE A 177 -48.23 13.99 -5.43
CA ILE A 177 -47.29 13.07 -6.10
C ILE A 177 -46.18 13.86 -6.81
N GLN A 178 -46.52 14.97 -7.48
CA GLN A 178 -45.58 15.83 -8.19
C GLN A 178 -44.59 16.53 -7.23
N GLU A 179 -45.06 17.01 -6.08
CA GLU A 179 -44.21 17.58 -5.03
C GLU A 179 -43.24 16.53 -4.49
N GLN A 180 -43.73 15.34 -4.12
CA GLN A 180 -42.89 14.25 -3.65
C GLN A 180 -41.88 13.79 -4.71
N PHE A 181 -42.26 13.79 -5.99
CA PHE A 181 -41.36 13.48 -7.10
C PHE A 181 -40.24 14.51 -7.20
N LYS A 182 -40.56 15.81 -7.16
CA LYS A 182 -39.58 16.90 -7.23
C LYS A 182 -38.62 16.88 -6.03
N ASP A 183 -39.13 16.68 -4.82
CA ASP A 183 -38.31 16.54 -3.61
C ASP A 183 -37.34 15.35 -3.72
N THR A 184 -37.82 14.23 -4.27
CA THR A 184 -37.00 13.03 -4.47
C THR A 184 -35.96 13.24 -5.57
N GLU A 185 -36.30 13.96 -6.64
CA GLU A 185 -35.38 14.37 -7.70
C GLU A 185 -34.25 15.24 -7.14
N GLU A 186 -34.58 16.25 -6.34
CA GLU A 186 -33.59 17.13 -5.70
C GLU A 186 -32.68 16.33 -4.76
N LYS A 187 -33.24 15.47 -3.90
CA LYS A 187 -32.47 14.56 -3.05
C LYS A 187 -31.52 13.67 -3.85
N LEU A 188 -31.99 13.09 -4.97
CA LEU A 188 -31.16 12.25 -5.84
C LEU A 188 -30.01 13.04 -6.47
N ASN A 189 -30.28 14.26 -6.93
CA ASN A 189 -29.27 15.12 -7.54
C ASN A 189 -28.22 15.59 -6.53
N ASN A 190 -28.65 15.94 -5.30
CA ASN A 190 -27.76 16.28 -4.20
C ASN A 190 -26.84 15.09 -3.86
N LEU A 191 -27.40 13.89 -3.67
CA LEU A 191 -26.59 12.69 -3.40
C LEU A 191 -25.59 12.36 -4.52
N LYS A 192 -25.98 12.53 -5.79
CA LYS A 192 -25.05 12.36 -6.93
C LYS A 192 -23.94 13.40 -6.91
N SER A 193 -24.27 14.65 -6.57
CA SER A 193 -23.28 15.73 -6.43
C SER A 193 -22.32 15.43 -5.27
N ASP A 194 -22.83 14.96 -4.13
CA ASP A 194 -22.04 14.57 -2.96
C ASP A 194 -21.08 13.43 -3.31
N LEU A 195 -21.54 12.38 -4.01
CA LEU A 195 -20.68 11.29 -4.48
C LEU A 195 -19.58 11.79 -5.44
N LEU A 196 -19.91 12.76 -6.29
CA LEU A 196 -18.94 13.35 -7.23
C LEU A 196 -17.91 14.21 -6.49
N ALA A 197 -18.33 15.03 -5.54
CA ALA A 197 -17.45 15.81 -4.67
C ALA A 197 -16.54 14.89 -3.86
N PHE A 198 -17.10 13.87 -3.21
CA PHE A 198 -16.39 12.83 -2.47
C PHE A 198 -15.33 12.15 -3.34
N SER A 199 -15.69 11.75 -4.58
CA SER A 199 -14.76 11.12 -5.53
C SER A 199 -13.61 12.05 -5.93
N LYS A 200 -13.89 13.35 -6.14
CA LYS A 200 -12.88 14.36 -6.48
C LYS A 200 -11.92 14.68 -5.34
N GLU A 201 -12.43 14.70 -4.11
CA GLU A 201 -11.67 14.99 -2.89
C GLU A 201 -10.79 13.81 -2.49
N ASN A 202 -11.37 12.62 -2.36
CA ASN A 202 -10.67 11.45 -1.84
C ASN A 202 -9.79 10.73 -2.88
N ARG A 203 -10.10 10.88 -4.17
CA ARG A 203 -9.32 10.31 -5.30
C ARG A 203 -8.80 8.89 -5.03
N LEU A 204 -9.69 7.99 -4.62
CA LEU A 204 -9.35 6.65 -4.11
C LEU A 204 -8.39 5.86 -5.01
N GLY A 205 -8.45 6.04 -6.32
CA GLY A 205 -7.50 5.43 -7.26
C GLY A 205 -6.05 5.86 -7.03
N LEU A 206 -5.80 7.15 -6.78
CA LEU A 206 -4.46 7.66 -6.45
C LEU A 206 -4.01 7.18 -5.07
N LEU A 207 -4.94 7.10 -4.10
CA LEU A 207 -4.64 6.58 -2.77
C LEU A 207 -4.21 5.11 -2.83
N ARG A 208 -4.95 4.27 -3.57
CA ARG A 208 -4.59 2.86 -3.84
C ARG A 208 -3.23 2.73 -4.53
N GLN A 209 -2.95 3.58 -5.52
CA GLN A 209 -1.65 3.56 -6.19
C GLN A 209 -0.51 3.94 -5.24
N ARG A 210 -0.69 4.97 -4.40
CA ARG A 210 0.29 5.37 -3.38
C ARG A 210 0.52 4.26 -2.36
N LEU A 211 -0.55 3.60 -1.91
CA LEU A 211 -0.48 2.46 -1.00
C LEU A 211 0.36 1.33 -1.61
N SER A 212 0.02 0.91 -2.83
CA SER A 212 0.74 -0.14 -3.55
C SER A 212 2.22 0.21 -3.75
N ASN A 213 2.54 1.46 -4.10
CA ASN A 213 3.92 1.91 -4.23
C ASN A 213 4.70 1.80 -2.89
N ARG A 214 4.06 2.16 -1.77
CA ARG A 214 4.66 2.03 -0.43
C ARG A 214 4.84 0.56 -0.03
N GLU A 215 3.86 -0.30 -0.29
CA GLU A 215 3.95 -1.76 -0.06
C GLU A 215 5.10 -2.38 -0.87
N ASN A 216 5.23 -1.99 -2.14
CA ASN A 216 6.35 -2.41 -2.98
C ASN A 216 7.69 -1.93 -2.42
N LYS A 217 7.76 -0.68 -1.95
CA LYS A 217 8.97 -0.13 -1.33
C LYS A 217 9.33 -0.85 -0.03
N LEU A 218 8.34 -1.17 0.80
CA LEU A 218 8.53 -1.96 2.02
C LEU A 218 9.10 -3.35 1.68
N ASN A 219 8.55 -4.01 0.65
CA ASN A 219 9.05 -5.31 0.19
C ASN A 219 10.50 -5.23 -0.32
N GLU A 220 10.87 -4.17 -1.05
CA GLU A 220 12.26 -3.93 -1.46
C GLU A 220 13.18 -3.75 -0.25
N ASN A 221 12.77 -2.93 0.73
CA ASN A 221 13.54 -2.71 1.95
C ASN A 221 13.74 -4.00 2.73
N ASN A 222 12.69 -4.82 2.88
CA ASN A 222 12.79 -6.12 3.56
C ASN A 222 13.77 -7.07 2.87
N LYS A 223 13.81 -7.08 1.54
CA LYS A 223 14.83 -7.85 0.79
C LYS A 223 16.24 -7.34 1.07
N LYS A 224 16.44 -6.02 1.09
CA LYS A 224 17.74 -5.41 1.43
C LYS A 224 18.17 -5.71 2.85
N ILE A 225 17.26 -5.60 3.83
CA ILE A 225 17.51 -5.95 5.24
C ILE A 225 18.02 -7.39 5.34
N LEU A 226 17.34 -8.34 4.71
CA LEU A 226 17.75 -9.76 4.72
C LEU A 226 19.12 -9.98 4.08
N ASP A 227 19.46 -9.26 3.02
CA ASP A 227 20.77 -9.36 2.35
C ASP A 227 21.89 -8.76 3.20
N LEU A 228 21.65 -7.59 3.81
CA LEU A 228 22.58 -6.95 4.74
C LEU A 228 22.82 -7.84 5.97
N GLU A 229 21.78 -8.44 6.54
CA GLU A 229 21.90 -9.37 7.67
C GLU A 229 22.77 -10.59 7.34
N LYS A 230 22.58 -11.18 6.16
CA LYS A 230 23.42 -12.29 5.68
C LYS A 230 24.88 -11.85 5.53
N THR A 231 25.10 -10.67 4.97
CA THR A 231 26.44 -10.12 4.75
C THR A 231 27.14 -9.81 6.07
N ILE A 232 26.44 -9.20 7.03
CA ILE A 232 26.93 -9.00 8.41
C ILE A 232 27.27 -10.35 9.04
N GLY A 233 26.40 -11.35 8.93
CA GLY A 233 26.65 -12.69 9.46
C GLY A 233 27.94 -13.32 8.92
N ALA A 234 28.13 -13.26 7.59
CA ALA A 234 29.32 -13.77 6.93
C ALA A 234 30.59 -13.00 7.34
N LYS A 235 30.54 -11.66 7.39
CA LYS A 235 31.67 -10.83 7.80
C LYS A 235 32.02 -11.01 9.28
N LYS A 236 31.02 -11.11 10.17
CA LYS A 236 31.23 -11.44 11.60
C LYS A 236 31.90 -12.79 11.80
N ALA A 237 31.54 -13.80 11.00
CA ALA A 237 32.22 -15.09 11.04
C ALA A 237 33.70 -14.98 10.62
N ARG A 238 34.00 -14.23 9.55
CA ARG A 238 35.39 -13.93 9.14
C ARG A 238 36.16 -13.16 10.19
N TYR A 239 35.55 -12.13 10.78
CA TYR A 239 36.11 -11.36 11.87
C TYR A 239 36.49 -12.25 13.06
N LYS A 240 35.58 -13.15 13.48
CA LYS A 240 35.85 -14.12 14.55
C LYS A 240 37.03 -15.05 14.24
N ILE A 241 37.17 -15.49 12.99
CA ILE A 241 38.33 -16.30 12.55
C ILE A 241 39.63 -15.50 12.69
N ILE A 242 39.64 -14.24 12.25
CA ILE A 242 40.82 -13.37 12.34
C ILE A 242 41.19 -13.10 13.79
N ILE A 243 40.23 -12.78 14.66
CA ILE A 243 40.46 -12.62 16.10
C ILE A 243 41.08 -13.89 16.67
N SER A 244 40.54 -15.08 16.36
CA SER A 244 41.12 -16.34 16.82
C SER A 244 42.56 -16.58 16.33
N GLN A 245 42.94 -16.04 15.16
CA GLN A 245 44.32 -16.08 14.68
C GLN A 245 45.21 -15.06 15.40
N LEU A 246 44.69 -13.86 15.67
CA LEU A 246 45.38 -12.80 16.41
C LEU A 246 45.57 -13.18 17.89
N ASP A 247 44.61 -13.83 18.54
CA ASP A 247 44.71 -14.32 19.93
C ASP A 247 45.85 -15.31 20.11
N LYS A 248 46.26 -16.01 19.05
CA LYS A 248 47.44 -16.87 19.08
C LYS A 248 48.73 -16.06 19.03
N MET A 249 48.70 -14.82 18.55
CA MET A 249 49.83 -13.95 18.23
C MET A 249 49.94 -12.74 19.17
N GLU A 250 48.90 -12.46 19.94
CA GLU A 250 48.79 -11.32 20.84
C GLU A 250 48.55 -11.77 22.28
N LYS A 251 48.91 -10.90 23.22
CA LYS A 251 48.45 -10.93 24.60
C LYS A 251 48.02 -9.52 24.97
N ASP A 252 46.82 -9.39 25.50
CA ASP A 252 46.23 -8.10 25.87
C ASP A 252 46.24 -7.08 24.70
N GLY A 253 46.02 -7.56 23.47
CA GLY A 253 46.02 -6.75 22.25
C GLY A 253 47.40 -6.29 21.79
N LYS A 254 48.48 -6.87 22.34
CA LYS A 254 49.86 -6.54 21.97
C LYS A 254 50.57 -7.73 21.37
N TRP A 255 51.33 -7.49 20.30
CA TRP A 255 52.18 -8.48 19.64
C TRP A 255 53.17 -9.15 20.60
N ILE A 256 53.10 -10.47 20.75
CA ILE A 256 53.98 -11.19 21.69
C ILE A 256 55.40 -11.41 21.15
N GLY A 257 55.61 -11.19 19.85
CA GLY A 257 56.92 -11.33 19.21
C GLY A 257 57.84 -10.12 19.41
N GLU A 258 57.50 -9.15 20.25
CA GLU A 258 58.37 -8.00 20.53
C GLU A 258 59.73 -8.44 21.10
N LEU A 259 60.83 -7.98 20.50
CA LEU A 259 62.19 -8.50 20.79
C LEU A 259 62.69 -8.16 22.20
N ARG A 260 62.17 -7.10 22.83
CA ARG A 260 62.60 -6.62 24.14
C ARG A 260 61.84 -7.23 25.33
N ASN A 261 60.78 -7.97 25.05
CA ASN A 261 59.85 -8.44 26.06
C ASN A 261 60.09 -9.92 26.40
N GLU A 262 60.40 -10.22 27.68
CA GLU A 262 60.49 -11.58 28.22
C GLU A 262 59.09 -12.12 28.53
N VAL A 263 58.34 -12.37 27.47
CA VAL A 263 56.97 -12.85 27.58
C VAL A 263 56.99 -14.37 27.49
N ASN A 264 56.97 -15.02 28.65
CA ASN A 264 56.97 -16.48 28.78
C ASN A 264 55.51 -17.00 28.69
N ILE A 265 55.04 -17.31 27.47
CA ILE A 265 53.66 -17.78 27.23
C ILE A 265 53.67 -19.22 26.74
N GLY A 266 53.07 -20.12 27.52
CA GLY A 266 53.08 -21.57 27.33
C GLY A 266 52.25 -22.16 26.18
N ASN A 267 51.81 -21.37 25.19
CA ASN A 267 50.92 -21.88 24.13
C ASN A 267 51.29 -21.49 22.68
N ASN A 268 52.32 -20.66 22.46
CA ASN A 268 52.68 -20.23 21.10
C ASN A 268 54.07 -20.71 20.66
N TYR A 269 54.23 -22.04 20.63
CA TYR A 269 55.50 -22.73 20.41
C TYR A 269 56.22 -22.36 19.11
N GLY A 270 55.54 -21.87 18.08
CA GLY A 270 56.16 -21.53 16.79
C GLY A 270 56.89 -20.19 16.81
N LEU A 271 56.15 -19.11 17.05
CA LEU A 271 56.67 -17.74 17.02
C LEU A 271 57.71 -17.50 18.12
N LEU A 272 57.41 -17.89 19.36
CA LEU A 272 58.31 -17.66 20.49
C LEU A 272 59.63 -18.43 20.30
N LYS A 273 59.56 -19.68 19.82
CA LYS A 273 60.76 -20.45 19.48
C LYS A 273 61.59 -19.80 18.39
N VAL A 274 60.95 -19.28 17.33
CA VAL A 274 61.67 -18.57 16.25
C VAL A 274 62.33 -17.29 16.78
N LYS A 275 61.61 -16.51 17.62
CA LYS A 275 62.15 -15.32 18.29
C LYS A 275 63.35 -15.68 19.17
N ASP A 276 63.24 -16.69 20.03
CA ASP A 276 64.30 -17.07 20.96
C ASP A 276 65.53 -17.57 20.21
N GLN A 277 65.34 -18.36 19.14
CA GLN A 277 66.46 -18.78 18.27
C GLN A 277 67.09 -17.61 17.54
N PHE A 278 66.30 -16.66 17.02
CA PHE A 278 66.82 -15.45 16.40
C PHE A 278 67.73 -14.65 17.36
N LEU A 279 67.26 -14.40 18.59
CA LEU A 279 68.03 -13.70 19.63
C LEU A 279 69.29 -14.49 20.03
N ASN A 280 69.18 -15.81 20.20
CA ASN A 280 70.32 -16.67 20.52
C ASN A 280 71.40 -16.65 19.42
N TYR A 281 71.03 -16.76 18.15
CA TYR A 281 72.00 -16.68 17.06
C TYR A 281 72.58 -15.27 16.89
N GLN A 282 71.82 -14.23 17.24
CA GLN A 282 72.33 -12.85 17.28
C GLN A 282 73.40 -12.69 18.37
N GLU A 283 73.15 -13.25 19.55
CA GLU A 283 74.11 -13.29 20.66
C GLU A 283 75.34 -14.13 20.33
N LYS A 284 75.15 -15.33 19.75
CA LYS A 284 76.27 -16.17 19.27
C LYS A 284 77.15 -15.46 18.27
N LEU A 285 76.56 -14.73 17.31
CA LEU A 285 77.33 -13.96 16.33
C LEU A 285 78.11 -12.83 17.00
N LYS A 286 77.49 -12.14 17.96
CA LYS A 286 78.14 -11.08 18.74
C LYS A 286 79.33 -11.64 19.52
N ASN A 287 79.13 -12.71 20.30
CA ASN A 287 80.19 -13.33 21.09
C ASN A 287 81.31 -13.88 20.20
N PHE A 288 80.96 -14.53 19.08
CA PHE A 288 81.94 -15.00 18.08
C PHE A 288 82.82 -13.86 17.56
N ASN A 289 82.22 -12.72 17.19
CA ASN A 289 82.97 -11.55 16.70
C ASN A 289 83.80 -10.86 17.79
N GLN A 290 83.46 -11.03 19.07
CA GLN A 290 84.24 -10.50 20.20
C GLN A 290 85.45 -11.39 20.53
N GLU A 291 85.26 -12.71 20.45
CA GLU A 291 86.30 -13.70 20.78
C GLU A 291 87.28 -13.92 19.62
N ASN A 292 86.85 -13.71 18.37
CA ASN A 292 87.62 -14.05 17.18
C ASN A 292 87.78 -12.83 16.26
N ASP A 293 89.02 -12.38 16.07
CA ASP A 293 89.35 -11.34 15.10
C ASP A 293 89.85 -11.97 13.80
N LEU A 294 88.92 -12.31 12.91
CA LEU A 294 89.24 -12.86 11.59
C LEU A 294 90.07 -11.90 10.73
N ASN A 295 89.93 -10.58 10.91
CA ASN A 295 90.70 -9.59 10.16
C ASN A 295 92.16 -9.61 10.60
N LEU A 296 92.40 -9.75 11.91
CA LEU A 296 93.74 -9.92 12.46
C LEU A 296 94.41 -11.17 11.87
N ILE A 297 93.72 -12.32 11.87
CA ILE A 297 94.25 -13.58 11.30
C ILE A 297 94.55 -13.43 9.80
N GLN A 298 93.69 -12.74 9.04
CA GLN A 298 93.97 -12.45 7.62
C GLN A 298 95.23 -11.60 7.43
N GLU A 299 95.43 -10.57 8.24
CA GLU A 299 96.65 -9.74 8.18
C GLU A 299 97.89 -10.55 8.61
N GLU A 300 97.77 -11.47 9.57
CA GLU A 300 98.86 -12.39 9.92
C GLU A 300 99.21 -13.36 8.79
N ILE A 301 98.21 -13.95 8.12
CA ILE A 301 98.38 -14.80 6.93
C ILE A 301 99.14 -14.04 5.85
N LYS A 302 98.74 -12.79 5.60
CA LYS A 302 99.38 -11.90 4.63
C LYS A 302 100.82 -11.56 5.04
N SER A 303 101.08 -11.32 6.33
CA SER A 303 102.43 -11.11 6.85
C SER A 303 103.33 -12.34 6.65
N ALA A 304 102.84 -13.54 6.97
CA ALA A 304 103.60 -14.77 6.79
C ALA A 304 103.96 -15.01 5.32
N ARG A 305 103.00 -14.79 4.40
CA ARG A 305 103.24 -14.83 2.94
C ARG A 305 104.33 -13.85 2.51
N ASN A 306 104.26 -12.60 2.99
CA ASN A 306 105.27 -11.58 2.68
C ASN A 306 106.67 -11.96 3.20
N ASN A 307 106.76 -12.53 4.41
CA ASN A 307 108.03 -13.00 4.97
C ASN A 307 108.63 -14.14 4.14
N ILE A 308 107.82 -15.11 3.69
CA ILE A 308 108.26 -16.19 2.81
C ILE A 308 108.86 -15.61 1.53
N THR A 309 108.15 -14.69 0.86
CA THR A 309 108.64 -14.02 -0.35
C THR A 309 109.94 -13.27 -0.09
N LYS A 310 110.04 -12.54 1.03
CA LYS A 310 111.26 -11.82 1.44
C LYS A 310 112.46 -12.76 1.60
N TYR A 311 112.28 -13.89 2.26
CA TYR A 311 113.34 -14.88 2.45
C TYR A 311 113.72 -15.58 1.14
N GLN A 312 112.74 -15.89 0.28
CA GLN A 312 113.00 -16.45 -1.06
C GLN A 312 113.85 -15.49 -1.91
N ASN A 313 113.50 -14.20 -1.92
CA ASN A 313 114.28 -13.16 -2.60
C ASN A 313 115.71 -13.09 -2.04
N ARG A 314 115.87 -13.13 -0.72
CA ARG A 314 117.20 -13.11 -0.09
C ARG A 314 118.05 -14.33 -0.43
N ILE A 315 117.44 -15.51 -0.55
CA ILE A 315 118.13 -16.72 -1.02
C ILE A 315 118.57 -16.55 -2.47
N SER A 316 117.71 -16.01 -3.34
CA SER A 316 118.05 -15.74 -4.74
C SER A 316 119.23 -14.75 -4.86
N GLU A 317 119.23 -13.67 -4.08
CA GLU A 317 120.36 -12.74 -3.99
C GLU A 317 121.65 -13.42 -3.54
N LEU A 318 121.59 -14.27 -2.50
CA LEU A 318 122.75 -15.00 -2.00
C LEU A 318 123.27 -16.03 -3.01
N LYS A 319 122.38 -16.70 -3.75
CA LYS A 319 122.76 -17.62 -4.84
C LYS A 319 123.47 -16.88 -5.97
N ASN A 320 122.93 -15.74 -6.41
CA ASN A 320 123.57 -14.90 -7.42
C ASN A 320 124.94 -14.41 -6.95
N LYS A 321 125.03 -13.93 -5.70
CA LYS A 321 126.31 -13.52 -5.10
C LYS A 321 127.31 -14.68 -5.05
N MET A 322 126.86 -15.90 -4.76
CA MET A 322 127.72 -17.09 -4.76
C MET A 322 128.25 -17.42 -6.16
N VAL A 323 127.43 -17.29 -7.20
CA VAL A 323 127.85 -17.48 -8.60
C VAL A 323 128.90 -16.44 -8.98
N ASN A 324 128.62 -15.16 -8.75
CA ASN A 324 129.54 -14.07 -9.08
C ASN A 324 130.89 -14.22 -8.34
N LEU A 325 130.88 -14.56 -7.05
CA LEU A 325 132.11 -14.78 -6.26
C LEU A 325 132.90 -16.01 -6.70
N ARG A 326 132.26 -17.03 -7.29
CA ARG A 326 132.96 -18.21 -7.84
C ARG A 326 133.68 -17.85 -9.14
N GLU A 327 133.01 -17.12 -10.02
CA GLU A 327 133.59 -16.61 -11.26
C GLU A 327 134.76 -15.64 -10.95
N GLU A 328 134.57 -14.71 -10.02
CA GLU A 328 135.63 -13.80 -9.57
C GLU A 328 136.82 -14.59 -8.99
N ASN A 329 136.58 -15.64 -8.20
CA ASN A 329 137.65 -16.49 -7.68
C ASN A 329 138.36 -17.30 -8.78
N GLN A 330 137.67 -17.71 -9.84
CA GLN A 330 138.32 -18.35 -11.00
C GLN A 330 139.29 -17.36 -11.65
N ASN A 331 138.80 -16.15 -11.98
CA ASN A 331 139.63 -15.08 -12.55
C ASN A 331 140.81 -14.71 -11.62
N LEU A 332 140.59 -14.62 -10.30
CA LEU A 332 141.66 -14.35 -9.34
C LEU A 332 142.69 -15.49 -9.25
N ASN A 333 142.28 -16.76 -9.39
CA ASN A 333 143.23 -17.87 -9.44
C ASN A 333 144.05 -17.86 -10.73
N GLU A 334 143.46 -17.47 -11.87
CA GLU A 334 144.19 -17.28 -13.14
C GLU A 334 145.27 -16.20 -12.97
N VAL A 335 144.90 -15.02 -12.43
CA VAL A 335 145.86 -13.94 -12.14
C VAL A 335 146.97 -14.40 -11.19
N LEU A 336 146.66 -15.19 -10.16
CA LEU A 336 147.67 -15.73 -9.23
C LEU A 336 148.56 -16.83 -9.85
N GLY A 337 148.17 -17.42 -10.97
CA GLY A 337 148.95 -18.40 -11.72
C GLY A 337 149.87 -17.77 -12.77
N GLU A 338 149.50 -16.59 -13.29
CA GLU A 338 150.29 -15.83 -14.26
C GLU A 338 151.28 -14.86 -13.60
N GLU A 339 150.94 -14.31 -12.43
CA GLU A 339 151.76 -13.33 -11.72
C GLU A 339 152.74 -13.98 -10.73
N ASP A 340 154.01 -13.59 -10.81
CA ASP A 340 155.01 -14.01 -9.82
C ASP A 340 154.71 -13.42 -8.43
N SER A 341 154.89 -14.25 -7.40
CA SER A 341 154.61 -13.87 -6.00
C SER A 341 155.49 -12.71 -5.47
N ARG A 342 156.59 -12.43 -6.17
CA ARG A 342 157.56 -11.38 -5.89
C ARG A 342 158.06 -10.80 -7.21
N TRP A 343 158.24 -9.49 -7.27
CA TRP A 343 158.84 -8.82 -8.42
C TRP A 343 160.31 -8.54 -8.14
N ILE A 344 161.17 -8.87 -9.09
CA ILE A 344 162.59 -8.48 -9.09
C ILE A 344 162.66 -7.08 -9.71
N VAL A 345 162.92 -6.08 -8.87
CA VAL A 345 162.98 -4.68 -9.31
C VAL A 345 164.43 -4.24 -9.34
N ASN A 346 164.92 -3.95 -10.54
CA ASN A 346 166.25 -3.38 -10.74
C ASN A 346 166.25 -1.91 -10.29
N ARG A 347 166.95 -1.59 -9.20
CA ARG A 347 167.19 -0.21 -8.77
C ARG A 347 168.52 0.28 -9.34
N SER A 348 168.48 1.43 -10.02
CA SER A 348 169.69 2.15 -10.43
C SER A 348 170.34 2.80 -9.19
N ILE A 349 171.64 2.62 -9.02
CA ILE A 349 172.41 3.27 -7.96
C ILE A 349 172.44 4.77 -8.23
N ASP A 350 172.13 5.58 -7.21
CA ASP A 350 172.15 7.03 -7.28
C ASP A 350 173.57 7.55 -7.61
N ASN A 351 173.65 8.39 -8.64
CA ASN A 351 174.93 8.86 -9.20
C ASN A 351 175.72 9.69 -8.18
N ASN A 352 175.05 10.45 -7.29
CA ASN A 352 175.73 11.44 -6.46
C ASN A 352 176.66 10.83 -5.40
N THR A 353 176.36 9.65 -4.87
CA THR A 353 177.25 8.95 -3.90
C THR A 353 178.42 8.24 -4.58
N LEU A 354 178.30 7.99 -5.88
CA LEU A 354 179.22 7.19 -6.68
C LEU A 354 180.40 8.04 -7.20
N TRP A 355 180.18 9.33 -7.46
CA TRP A 355 181.19 10.25 -8.00
C TRP A 355 182.14 10.86 -6.96
N GLU A 356 181.82 10.85 -5.66
CA GLU A 356 182.67 11.50 -4.63
C GLU A 356 183.93 10.69 -4.23
N ASN A 357 184.06 9.42 -4.63
CA ASN A 357 185.16 8.54 -4.18
C ASN A 357 186.06 7.96 -5.29
N ILE A 358 186.01 8.48 -6.54
CA ILE A 358 186.76 7.92 -7.67
C ILE A 358 188.03 8.75 -7.96
N LEU A 359 189.19 8.20 -7.62
CA LEU A 359 190.53 8.65 -8.03
C LEU A 359 191.26 7.53 -8.78
N SER A 360 190.86 7.29 -10.04
CA SER A 360 191.73 6.87 -11.18
C SER A 360 190.95 6.10 -12.25
N GLU A 361 191.38 6.27 -13.51
CA GLU A 361 190.73 5.84 -14.74
C GLU A 361 190.55 4.30 -14.89
N LYS A 362 191.17 3.51 -14.01
CA LYS A 362 191.15 2.03 -14.06
C LYS A 362 189.94 1.39 -13.38
N GLU A 363 189.26 2.08 -12.47
CA GLU A 363 188.09 1.56 -11.73
C GLU A 363 186.75 1.77 -12.46
N LEU A 364 186.73 2.62 -13.51
CA LEU A 364 185.52 2.99 -14.26
C LEU A 364 184.87 1.84 -15.05
N ASN A 365 185.63 0.79 -15.42
CA ASN A 365 185.13 -0.33 -16.22
C ASN A 365 184.47 -1.46 -15.41
N LEU A 366 184.65 -1.50 -14.08
CA LEU A 366 183.98 -2.48 -13.20
C LEU A 366 182.57 -2.03 -12.79
N LEU A 367 182.30 -0.73 -12.77
CA LEU A 367 181.02 -0.15 -12.35
C LEU A 367 179.90 -0.23 -13.40
N LYS A 368 180.21 -0.50 -14.68
CA LYS A 368 179.18 -0.69 -15.74
C LYS A 368 178.35 -1.97 -15.62
N LYS A 369 178.70 -2.89 -14.69
CA LYS A 369 178.06 -4.22 -14.57
C LYS A 369 177.41 -4.50 -13.20
N LEU A 370 177.35 -3.52 -12.30
CA LEU A 370 176.65 -3.64 -11.01
C LEU A 370 175.20 -3.12 -11.14
N LYS A 371 174.22 -4.02 -11.06
CA LYS A 371 172.80 -3.71 -10.85
C LYS A 371 172.42 -4.14 -9.44
N LEU A 372 171.70 -3.31 -8.70
CA LEU A 372 171.02 -3.73 -7.48
C LEU A 372 169.67 -4.32 -7.86
N GLU A 373 169.48 -5.60 -7.56
CA GLU A 373 168.17 -6.26 -7.61
C GLU A 373 167.58 -6.26 -6.20
N ASP A 374 166.42 -5.62 -6.05
CA ASP A 374 165.61 -5.65 -4.83
C ASP A 374 164.37 -6.52 -5.09
N GLU A 375 164.06 -7.44 -4.17
CA GLU A 375 162.89 -8.29 -4.26
C GLU A 375 161.74 -7.68 -3.45
N ILE A 376 160.70 -7.17 -4.13
CA ILE A 376 159.50 -6.63 -3.47
C ILE A 376 158.32 -7.59 -3.63
N VAL A 377 157.48 -7.66 -2.60
CA VAL A 377 156.23 -8.45 -2.66
C VAL A 377 155.29 -7.80 -3.68
N ASN A 378 154.87 -8.56 -4.69
CA ASN A 378 153.95 -8.09 -5.73
C ASN A 378 152.62 -7.62 -5.10
N PRO A 379 152.28 -6.32 -5.17
CA PRO A 379 151.05 -5.78 -4.57
C PRO A 379 149.78 -6.33 -5.23
N ILE A 380 149.83 -6.64 -6.53
CA ILE A 380 148.72 -7.22 -7.30
C ILE A 380 148.46 -8.64 -6.81
N TYR A 381 149.51 -9.45 -6.73
CA TYR A 381 149.45 -10.81 -6.17
C TYR A 381 148.92 -10.81 -4.73
N LYS A 382 149.44 -9.93 -3.86
CA LYS A 382 148.99 -9.83 -2.46
C LYS A 382 147.52 -9.43 -2.35
N LYS A 383 147.07 -8.45 -3.15
CA LYS A 383 145.67 -8.01 -3.18
C LYS A 383 144.74 -9.10 -3.73
N ALA A 384 145.13 -9.76 -4.82
CA ALA A 384 144.40 -10.88 -5.40
C ALA A 384 144.28 -12.06 -4.43
N LYS A 385 145.36 -12.39 -3.71
CA LYS A 385 145.39 -13.42 -2.67
C LYS A 385 144.50 -13.08 -1.47
N ASN A 386 144.50 -11.83 -1.02
CA ASN A 386 143.62 -11.36 0.06
C ASN A 386 142.15 -11.42 -0.36
N ASN A 387 141.81 -10.86 -1.54
CA ASN A 387 140.45 -10.91 -2.09
C ASN A 387 139.95 -12.35 -2.27
N LEU A 388 140.79 -13.24 -2.80
CA LEU A 388 140.47 -14.67 -2.95
C LEU A 388 140.21 -15.32 -1.58
N THR A 389 140.99 -14.96 -0.55
CA THR A 389 140.80 -15.46 0.82
C THR A 389 139.48 -14.96 1.42
N ASP A 390 139.19 -13.67 1.29
CA ASP A 390 137.94 -13.05 1.74
C ASP A 390 136.72 -13.64 1.02
N ASN A 391 136.80 -13.80 -0.30
CA ASN A 391 135.77 -14.42 -1.12
C ASN A 391 135.55 -15.88 -0.73
N ARG A 392 136.63 -16.66 -0.46
CA ARG A 392 136.53 -18.04 0.04
C ARG A 392 135.85 -18.10 1.41
N ILE A 393 136.11 -17.13 2.30
CA ILE A 393 135.43 -17.03 3.60
C ILE A 393 133.94 -16.75 3.42
N ILE A 394 133.58 -15.80 2.54
CA ILE A 394 132.19 -15.46 2.24
C ILE A 394 131.46 -16.65 1.59
N LEU A 395 132.09 -17.32 0.61
CA LEU A 395 131.54 -18.51 -0.04
C LEU A 395 131.27 -19.67 0.93
N LYS A 396 132.10 -19.83 1.98
CA LYS A 396 131.83 -20.81 3.05
C LYS A 396 130.63 -20.41 3.92
N LYS A 397 130.37 -19.12 4.11
CA LYS A 397 129.24 -18.61 4.90
C LYS A 397 127.91 -18.67 4.15
N ILE A 398 127.88 -18.42 2.84
CA ILE A 398 126.64 -18.35 2.05
C ILE A 398 125.75 -19.61 2.21
N PRO A 399 126.25 -20.85 2.12
CA PRO A 399 125.42 -22.05 2.34
C PRO A 399 124.74 -22.11 3.71
N THR A 400 125.43 -21.64 4.76
CA THR A 400 124.84 -21.58 6.11
C THR A 400 123.71 -20.55 6.21
N LEU A 401 123.85 -19.41 5.53
CA LEU A 401 122.80 -18.40 5.44
C LEU A 401 121.61 -18.87 4.61
N ILE A 402 121.85 -19.56 3.49
CA ILE A 402 120.78 -20.17 2.69
C ILE A 402 120.03 -21.23 3.52
N LYS A 403 120.74 -22.08 4.27
CA LYS A 403 120.11 -23.05 5.18
C LYS A 403 119.27 -22.36 6.25
N TYR A 404 119.75 -21.25 6.83
CA TYR A 404 119.00 -20.45 7.78
C TYR A 404 117.70 -19.90 7.17
N TYR A 405 117.77 -19.24 6.00
CA TYR A 405 116.58 -18.70 5.35
C TYR A 405 115.61 -19.78 4.89
N ASN A 406 116.10 -20.95 4.44
CA ASN A 406 115.24 -22.11 4.16
C ASN A 406 114.49 -22.59 5.40
N SER A 407 115.15 -22.64 6.56
CA SER A 407 114.49 -22.99 7.82
C SER A 407 113.47 -21.92 8.25
N GLN A 408 113.75 -20.63 8.01
CA GLN A 408 112.75 -19.57 8.25
C GLN A 408 111.54 -19.69 7.32
N ILE A 409 111.75 -20.02 6.04
CA ILE A 409 110.66 -20.29 5.09
C ILE A 409 109.83 -21.49 5.55
N GLU A 410 110.45 -22.57 6.02
CA GLU A 410 109.74 -23.72 6.57
C GLU A 410 108.90 -23.35 7.80
N ASN A 411 109.46 -22.57 8.72
CA ASN A 411 108.73 -22.06 9.88
C ASN A 411 107.54 -21.18 9.49
N GLU A 412 107.72 -20.24 8.54
CA GLU A 412 106.64 -19.38 8.05
C GLU A 412 105.60 -20.18 7.25
N ASN A 413 105.98 -21.21 6.49
CA ASN A 413 105.03 -22.11 5.82
C ASN A 413 104.20 -22.90 6.83
N ASN A 414 104.82 -23.40 7.90
CA ASN A 414 104.12 -24.09 8.98
C ASN A 414 103.18 -23.13 9.73
N ARG A 415 103.62 -21.90 10.00
CA ARG A 415 102.77 -20.84 10.57
C ARG A 415 101.60 -20.52 9.66
N LEU A 416 101.85 -20.31 8.37
CA LEU A 416 100.85 -20.01 7.35
C LEU A 416 99.82 -21.13 7.24
N LYS A 417 100.24 -22.40 7.27
CA LYS A 417 99.33 -23.55 7.27
C LYS A 417 98.38 -23.51 8.46
N LYS A 418 98.92 -23.34 9.69
CA LYS A 418 98.12 -23.25 10.91
C LYS A 418 97.13 -22.08 10.87
N LEU A 419 97.59 -20.90 10.47
CA LEU A 419 96.74 -19.71 10.38
C LEU A 419 95.63 -19.88 9.33
N ASN A 420 95.89 -20.51 8.18
CA ASN A 420 94.84 -20.79 7.20
C ASN A 420 93.83 -21.81 7.74
N GLU A 421 94.28 -22.89 8.38
CA GLU A 421 93.39 -23.89 9.00
C GLU A 421 92.47 -23.25 10.05
N GLU A 422 93.03 -22.41 10.91
CA GLU A 422 92.29 -21.64 11.91
C GLU A 422 91.29 -20.67 11.27
N TYR A 423 91.74 -19.87 10.30
CA TYR A 423 90.91 -18.90 9.58
C TYR A 423 89.70 -19.58 8.91
N TYR A 424 89.93 -20.64 8.11
CA TYR A 424 88.86 -21.32 7.41
C TYR A 424 87.89 -22.04 8.37
N GLY A 425 88.40 -22.60 9.47
CA GLY A 425 87.57 -23.21 10.52
C GLY A 425 86.64 -22.19 11.17
N LEU A 426 87.19 -21.04 11.59
CA LEU A 426 86.42 -19.95 12.18
C LEU A 426 85.44 -19.32 11.19
N GLU A 427 85.83 -19.13 9.93
CA GLU A 427 84.94 -18.60 8.90
C GLU A 427 83.76 -19.53 8.62
N LEU A 428 83.95 -20.84 8.62
CA LEU A 428 82.86 -21.81 8.48
C LEU A 428 81.87 -21.72 9.65
N ILE A 429 82.36 -21.59 10.89
CA ILE A 429 81.52 -21.37 12.07
C ILE A 429 80.73 -20.07 11.95
N LYS A 430 81.39 -18.97 11.58
CA LYS A 430 80.74 -17.66 11.37
C LYS A 430 79.64 -17.74 10.31
N ASN A 431 79.91 -18.41 9.20
CA ASN A 431 78.95 -18.59 8.10
C ASN A 431 77.75 -19.40 8.56
N ASN A 432 77.95 -20.47 9.33
CA ASN A 432 76.85 -21.27 9.89
C ASN A 432 75.97 -20.45 10.85
N ILE A 433 76.59 -19.70 11.76
CA ILE A 433 75.86 -18.79 12.68
C ILE A 433 75.08 -17.75 11.87
N SER A 434 75.72 -17.11 10.88
CA SER A 434 75.10 -16.06 10.06
C SER A 434 73.96 -16.58 9.20
N ASN A 435 74.09 -17.77 8.61
CA ASN A 435 73.05 -18.40 7.80
C ASN A 435 71.83 -18.75 8.65
N ASN A 436 72.03 -19.37 9.83
CA ASN A 436 70.94 -19.65 10.75
C ASN A 436 70.29 -18.35 11.26
N LEU A 437 71.09 -17.33 11.60
CA LEU A 437 70.58 -16.03 12.00
C LEU A 437 69.67 -15.44 10.92
N SER A 438 70.09 -15.49 9.64
CA SER A 438 69.26 -15.03 8.52
C SER A 438 67.97 -15.84 8.41
N MET A 439 68.04 -17.17 8.48
CA MET A 439 66.85 -18.03 8.39
C MET A 439 65.82 -17.73 9.49
N TYR A 440 66.27 -17.56 10.73
CA TYR A 440 65.37 -17.23 11.85
C TYR A 440 64.87 -15.79 11.77
N ARG A 441 65.69 -14.84 11.30
CA ARG A 441 65.26 -13.45 11.02
C ARG A 441 64.15 -13.43 9.99
N ASP A 442 64.31 -14.14 8.88
CA ASP A 442 63.33 -14.15 7.79
C ASP A 442 62.03 -14.83 8.23
N SER A 443 62.15 -15.91 9.02
CA SER A 443 60.99 -16.57 9.65
C SER A 443 60.26 -15.62 10.62
N TYR A 444 60.99 -14.90 11.46
CA TYR A 444 60.44 -13.90 12.38
C TYR A 444 59.72 -12.78 11.62
N ASN A 445 60.35 -12.22 10.59
CA ASN A 445 59.77 -11.17 9.75
C ASN A 445 58.50 -11.65 9.04
N SER A 446 58.44 -12.92 8.62
CA SER A 446 57.23 -13.53 8.05
C SER A 446 56.07 -13.56 9.05
N PHE A 447 56.34 -13.93 10.30
CA PHE A 447 55.32 -13.86 11.36
C PHE A 447 54.88 -12.42 11.66
N ALA A 448 55.81 -11.47 11.73
CA ALA A 448 55.51 -10.06 11.95
C ALA A 448 54.65 -9.48 10.81
N LYS A 449 54.97 -9.81 9.55
CA LYS A 449 54.17 -9.41 8.39
C LYS A 449 52.78 -10.03 8.41
N ARG A 450 52.67 -11.32 8.73
CA ARG A 450 51.37 -12.00 8.85
C ARG A 450 50.52 -11.36 9.94
N TYR A 451 51.13 -10.98 11.06
CA TYR A 451 50.47 -10.27 12.14
C TYR A 451 49.91 -8.93 11.67
N GLU A 452 50.74 -8.10 11.04
CA GLU A 452 50.34 -6.82 10.45
C GLU A 452 49.18 -6.97 9.45
N ASP A 453 49.26 -7.95 8.55
CA ASP A 453 48.20 -8.25 7.58
C ASP A 453 46.87 -8.62 8.27
N LEU A 454 46.92 -9.37 9.38
CA LEU A 454 45.74 -9.76 10.14
C LEU A 454 45.13 -8.57 10.90
N VAL A 455 45.96 -7.72 11.49
CA VAL A 455 45.52 -6.48 12.15
C VAL A 455 44.84 -5.56 11.12
N ASN A 456 45.45 -5.35 9.96
CA ASN A 456 44.86 -4.54 8.89
C ASN A 456 43.53 -5.13 8.40
N LYS A 457 43.45 -6.45 8.20
CA LYS A 457 42.18 -7.12 7.84
C LYS A 457 41.13 -6.99 8.93
N LYS A 458 41.51 -7.07 10.21
CA LYS A 458 40.59 -6.87 11.34
C LYS A 458 39.98 -5.47 11.28
N VAL A 459 40.82 -4.43 11.22
CA VAL A 459 40.37 -3.03 11.18
C VAL A 459 39.47 -2.76 9.98
N ASN A 460 39.86 -3.23 8.78
CA ASN A 460 39.03 -3.07 7.58
C ASN A 460 37.68 -3.77 7.72
N LEU A 461 37.63 -4.98 8.29
CA LEU A 461 36.37 -5.68 8.55
C LEU A 461 35.52 -4.99 9.62
N GLU A 462 36.12 -4.37 10.63
CA GLU A 462 35.39 -3.57 11.63
C GLU A 462 34.70 -2.38 10.97
N LEU A 463 35.43 -1.63 10.14
CA LEU A 463 34.89 -0.50 9.39
C LEU A 463 33.76 -0.93 8.45
N GLU A 464 33.95 -2.00 7.68
CA GLU A 464 32.92 -2.55 6.79
C GLU A 464 31.68 -3.03 7.57
N LEU A 465 31.88 -3.64 8.76
CA LEU A 465 30.78 -4.06 9.61
C LEU A 465 30.01 -2.87 10.18
N GLU A 466 30.70 -1.80 10.55
CA GLU A 466 30.10 -0.57 11.05
C GLU A 466 29.27 0.11 9.95
N GLU A 467 29.82 0.26 8.74
CA GLU A 467 29.13 0.82 7.57
C GLU A 467 27.84 0.05 7.25
N ILE A 468 27.93 -1.28 7.12
CA ILE A 468 26.78 -2.13 6.80
C ILE A 468 25.77 -2.14 7.94
N SER A 469 26.22 -2.05 9.21
CA SER A 469 25.31 -1.96 10.35
C SER A 469 24.53 -0.63 10.38
N ALA A 470 25.16 0.48 9.98
CA ALA A 470 24.50 1.76 9.83
C ALA A 470 23.48 1.74 8.69
N GLU A 471 23.82 1.12 7.56
CA GLU A 471 22.89 0.93 6.44
C GLU A 471 21.69 0.04 6.85
N LEU A 472 21.93 -1.06 7.57
CA LEU A 472 20.87 -1.91 8.10
C LEU A 472 19.95 -1.14 9.07
N ALA A 473 20.52 -0.33 9.96
CA ALA A 473 19.75 0.51 10.89
C ALA A 473 18.87 1.52 10.15
N TYR A 474 19.37 2.12 9.06
CA TYR A 474 18.59 3.00 8.19
C TYR A 474 17.38 2.26 7.60
N TYR A 475 17.58 1.10 6.97
CA TYR A 475 16.47 0.37 6.36
C TYR A 475 15.45 -0.15 7.37
N ARG A 476 15.88 -0.60 8.56
CA ARG A 476 14.94 -1.00 9.64
C ARG A 476 14.11 0.17 10.16
N LYS A 477 14.71 1.36 10.24
CA LYS A 477 13.97 2.58 10.60
C LYS A 477 12.94 2.94 9.52
N ASP A 478 13.33 2.84 8.26
CA ASP A 478 12.43 3.10 7.12
C ASP A 478 11.32 2.04 7.00
N GLU A 479 11.61 0.76 7.28
CA GLU A 479 10.62 -0.33 7.39
C GLU A 479 9.54 -0.01 8.42
N SER A 480 9.93 0.38 9.64
CA SER A 480 8.99 0.74 10.70
C SER A 480 8.12 1.95 10.32
N LYS A 481 8.72 2.95 9.68
CA LYS A 481 8.01 4.13 9.17
C LYS A 481 7.01 3.76 8.08
N LEU A 482 7.45 3.04 7.04
CA LEU A 482 6.60 2.60 5.93
C LEU A 482 5.46 1.73 6.40
N THR A 483 5.71 0.81 7.34
CA THR A 483 4.67 -0.06 7.92
C THR A 483 3.57 0.77 8.59
N SER A 484 3.96 1.81 9.33
CA SER A 484 3.01 2.71 9.99
C SER A 484 2.22 3.53 8.96
N GLU A 485 2.89 4.10 7.95
CA GLU A 485 2.26 4.88 6.88
C GLU A 485 1.33 4.02 6.00
N ILE A 486 1.67 2.76 5.75
CA ILE A 486 0.84 1.79 5.03
C ILE A 486 -0.43 1.51 5.83
N LYS A 487 -0.31 1.23 7.14
CA LYS A 487 -1.46 0.96 8.00
C LYS A 487 -2.43 2.14 8.06
N GLU A 488 -1.90 3.36 8.20
CA GLU A 488 -2.70 4.58 8.19
C GLU A 488 -3.43 4.76 6.86
N MET A 489 -2.74 4.54 5.74
CA MET A 489 -3.33 4.66 4.41
C MET A 489 -4.37 3.56 4.11
N GLN A 490 -4.16 2.35 4.62
CA GLN A 490 -5.15 1.26 4.56
C GLN A 490 -6.43 1.62 5.33
N ASN A 491 -6.29 2.20 6.53
CA ASN A 491 -7.45 2.66 7.30
C ASN A 491 -8.19 3.78 6.58
N GLN A 492 -7.48 4.81 6.09
CA GLN A 492 -8.08 5.90 5.31
C GLN A 492 -8.81 5.39 4.07
N LEU A 493 -8.21 4.44 3.35
CA LEU A 493 -8.82 3.84 2.18
C LEU A 493 -10.08 3.05 2.55
N TRP A 494 -10.04 2.27 3.63
CA TRP A 494 -11.19 1.50 4.10
C TRP A 494 -12.36 2.40 4.52
N GLU A 495 -12.10 3.45 5.30
CA GLU A 495 -13.13 4.42 5.72
C GLU A 495 -13.78 5.08 4.51
N ALA A 496 -12.96 5.54 3.56
CA ALA A 496 -13.44 6.20 2.36
C ALA A 496 -14.18 5.24 1.41
N GLU A 497 -13.75 3.98 1.28
CA GLU A 497 -14.48 2.97 0.51
C GLU A 497 -15.85 2.66 1.12
N ASN A 498 -15.93 2.60 2.45
CA ASN A 498 -17.18 2.39 3.16
C ASN A 498 -18.15 3.58 2.98
N GLU A 499 -17.66 4.81 3.12
CA GLU A 499 -18.46 6.02 2.89
C GLU A 499 -18.98 6.08 1.45
N LYS A 500 -18.12 5.78 0.47
CA LYS A 500 -18.52 5.68 -0.94
C LYS A 500 -19.64 4.66 -1.14
N SER A 501 -19.50 3.48 -0.53
CA SER A 501 -20.49 2.41 -0.64
C SER A 501 -21.85 2.82 -0.06
N LEU A 502 -21.85 3.51 1.09
CA LEU A 502 -23.07 4.04 1.71
C LEU A 502 -23.75 5.09 0.82
N LEU A 503 -22.99 6.00 0.20
CA LEU A 503 -23.52 6.97 -0.76
C LEU A 503 -24.11 6.29 -2.00
N GLU A 504 -23.41 5.32 -2.57
CA GLU A 504 -23.90 4.54 -3.71
C GLU A 504 -25.19 3.78 -3.39
N GLN A 505 -25.28 3.19 -2.19
CA GLN A 505 -26.51 2.54 -1.72
C GLN A 505 -27.66 3.55 -1.57
N ARG A 506 -27.44 4.69 -0.90
CA ARG A 506 -28.46 5.75 -0.77
C ARG A 506 -28.94 6.26 -2.13
N ILE A 507 -28.03 6.46 -3.08
CA ILE A 507 -28.37 6.85 -4.46
C ILE A 507 -29.25 5.78 -5.10
N LYS A 508 -28.92 4.50 -4.93
CA LYS A 508 -29.71 3.39 -5.48
C LYS A 508 -31.12 3.38 -4.89
N ASP A 509 -31.25 3.51 -3.58
CA ASP A 509 -32.54 3.49 -2.88
C ASP A 509 -33.42 4.67 -3.33
N VAL A 510 -32.88 5.89 -3.32
CA VAL A 510 -33.60 7.10 -3.76
C VAL A 510 -33.93 7.04 -5.26
N LYS A 511 -33.06 6.47 -6.10
CA LYS A 511 -33.32 6.29 -7.53
C LYS A 511 -34.51 5.34 -7.77
N ASN A 512 -34.67 4.30 -6.96
CA ASN A 512 -35.82 3.40 -7.06
C ASN A 512 -37.13 4.14 -6.71
N THR A 513 -37.12 4.92 -5.63
CA THR A 513 -38.26 5.76 -5.25
C THR A 513 -38.58 6.80 -6.33
N TYR A 514 -37.57 7.48 -6.86
CA TYR A 514 -37.71 8.42 -7.97
C TYR A 514 -38.37 7.76 -9.19
N SER A 515 -37.93 6.56 -9.57
CA SER A 515 -38.48 5.85 -10.74
C SER A 515 -39.94 5.43 -10.52
N SER A 516 -40.30 5.02 -9.31
CA SER A 516 -41.69 4.70 -8.95
C SER A 516 -42.58 5.95 -8.95
N LEU A 517 -42.12 7.05 -8.36
CA LEU A 517 -42.84 8.33 -8.37
C LEU A 517 -42.97 8.90 -9.78
N ALA A 518 -41.94 8.78 -10.64
CA ALA A 518 -42.01 9.18 -12.04
C ALA A 518 -43.14 8.46 -12.78
N SER A 519 -43.30 7.15 -12.55
CA SER A 519 -44.41 6.36 -13.11
C SER A 519 -45.76 6.87 -12.60
N ARG A 520 -45.87 7.15 -11.28
CA ARG A 520 -47.10 7.67 -10.67
C ARG A 520 -47.47 9.06 -11.15
N VAL A 521 -46.49 9.94 -11.38
CA VAL A 521 -46.70 11.26 -11.98
C VAL A 521 -47.31 11.12 -13.38
N GLU A 522 -46.75 10.22 -14.20
CA GLU A 522 -47.28 10.01 -15.56
C GLU A 522 -48.68 9.38 -15.53
N GLU A 523 -48.93 8.44 -14.61
CA GLU A 523 -50.26 7.88 -14.37
C GLU A 523 -51.26 8.98 -13.98
N ALA A 524 -50.93 9.84 -13.01
CA ALA A 524 -51.78 10.94 -12.58
C ALA A 524 -52.07 11.93 -13.72
N ARG A 525 -51.07 12.25 -14.55
CA ARG A 525 -51.22 13.11 -15.73
C ARG A 525 -52.19 12.53 -16.77
N ILE A 526 -52.12 11.21 -17.00
CA ILE A 526 -53.05 10.51 -17.90
C ILE A 526 -54.46 10.51 -17.30
N THR A 527 -54.60 10.25 -16.01
CA THR A 527 -55.90 10.25 -15.31
C THR A 527 -56.57 11.62 -15.34
N GLU A 528 -55.82 12.70 -15.10
CA GLU A 528 -56.33 14.08 -15.23
C GLU A 528 -56.87 14.37 -16.64
N ALA A 529 -56.17 13.88 -17.68
CA ALA A 529 -56.55 14.07 -19.07
C ALA A 529 -57.82 13.30 -19.48
N GLN A 530 -58.16 12.19 -18.80
CA GLN A 530 -59.31 11.34 -19.15
C GLN A 530 -60.68 11.97 -18.84
N ARG A 531 -60.76 13.00 -17.97
CA ARG A 531 -61.98 13.76 -17.63
C ARG A 531 -63.24 12.89 -17.43
N THR A 532 -63.09 11.74 -16.77
CA THR A 532 -64.20 10.80 -16.59
C THR A 532 -65.21 11.33 -15.58
N SER A 533 -66.48 11.36 -15.97
CA SER A 533 -67.60 11.55 -15.05
C SER A 533 -67.99 10.18 -14.48
N ASP A 534 -68.06 10.09 -13.16
CA ASP A 534 -68.57 8.93 -12.42
C ASP A 534 -70.11 8.87 -12.43
N VAL A 535 -70.77 9.96 -12.82
CA VAL A 535 -72.22 10.00 -13.05
C VAL A 535 -72.50 10.18 -14.55
N LYS A 536 -73.41 9.37 -15.11
CA LYS A 536 -73.86 9.48 -16.50
C LYS A 536 -75.38 9.45 -16.58
N PHE A 537 -75.94 10.03 -17.65
CA PHE A 537 -77.34 9.83 -18.00
C PHE A 537 -77.59 8.35 -18.30
N TYR A 538 -78.56 7.75 -17.61
CA TYR A 538 -79.15 6.47 -18.00
C TYR A 538 -80.39 6.72 -18.86
N ALA A 539 -81.27 7.63 -18.42
CA ALA A 539 -82.44 8.09 -19.14
C ALA A 539 -82.72 9.56 -18.86
N GLU A 540 -82.97 10.34 -19.91
CA GLU A 540 -83.48 11.71 -19.79
C GLU A 540 -84.97 11.69 -19.43
N ALA A 541 -85.41 12.71 -18.71
CA ALA A 541 -86.81 12.92 -18.41
C ALA A 541 -87.61 13.24 -19.67
N VAL A 542 -88.67 12.49 -19.88
CA VAL A 542 -89.66 12.72 -20.93
C VAL A 542 -90.89 13.42 -20.37
N THR A 543 -91.59 14.19 -21.21
CA THR A 543 -92.81 14.89 -20.82
C THR A 543 -93.90 13.87 -20.46
N PRO A 544 -94.41 13.86 -19.21
CA PRO A 544 -95.41 12.90 -18.77
C PRO A 544 -96.76 13.15 -19.45
N SER A 545 -97.32 12.11 -20.08
CA SER A 545 -98.60 12.18 -20.79
C SER A 545 -99.83 11.95 -19.90
N LYS A 546 -99.63 11.55 -18.64
CA LYS A 546 -100.70 11.28 -17.67
C LYS A 546 -100.37 11.92 -16.31
N PRO A 547 -101.36 12.48 -15.61
CA PRO A 547 -101.15 13.05 -14.27
C PRO A 547 -100.91 11.95 -13.23
N LEU A 548 -100.09 12.28 -12.23
CA LEU A 548 -99.80 11.47 -11.06
C LEU A 548 -101.04 11.40 -10.15
N GLY A 549 -101.58 10.20 -9.96
CA GLY A 549 -102.54 9.91 -8.88
C GLY A 549 -104.02 10.23 -9.11
N ASN A 550 -104.47 10.65 -10.29
CA ASN A 550 -105.91 10.85 -10.52
C ASN A 550 -106.64 9.55 -10.89
N ASN A 551 -106.88 8.68 -9.90
CA ASN A 551 -107.80 7.56 -10.04
C ASN A 551 -109.25 8.03 -9.80
N SER A 552 -109.77 8.87 -10.69
CA SER A 552 -111.15 9.41 -10.60
C SER A 552 -112.20 8.31 -10.46
N LYS A 553 -111.96 7.13 -11.07
CA LYS A 553 -112.80 5.93 -10.93
C LYS A 553 -112.84 5.40 -9.49
N LEU A 554 -111.71 5.36 -8.80
CA LEU A 554 -111.62 4.89 -7.42
C LEU A 554 -112.31 5.88 -6.47
N ASN A 555 -112.05 7.18 -6.65
CA ASN A 555 -112.66 8.23 -5.84
C ASN A 555 -114.19 8.26 -5.99
N MET A 556 -114.70 8.08 -7.22
CA MET A 556 -116.14 7.93 -7.46
C MET A 556 -116.73 6.67 -6.82
N ALA A 557 -116.02 5.53 -6.87
CA ALA A 557 -116.48 4.29 -6.24
C ALA A 557 -116.57 4.44 -4.70
N ILE A 558 -115.57 5.05 -4.08
CA ILE A 558 -115.57 5.33 -2.63
C ILE A 558 -116.76 6.25 -2.26
N ALA A 559 -116.97 7.33 -3.03
CA ALA A 559 -118.09 8.24 -2.80
C ALA A 559 -119.47 7.56 -2.95
N ALA A 560 -119.62 6.68 -3.95
CA ALA A 560 -120.85 5.91 -4.17
C ALA A 560 -121.17 4.99 -2.99
N VAL A 561 -120.17 4.26 -2.49
CA VAL A 561 -120.32 3.32 -1.36
C VAL A 561 -120.68 4.09 -0.09
N LEU A 562 -119.96 5.17 0.22
CA LEU A 562 -120.23 6.01 1.39
C LEU A 562 -121.65 6.60 1.36
N ALA A 563 -122.09 7.07 0.19
CA ALA A 563 -123.44 7.63 0.03
C ALA A 563 -124.54 6.58 0.17
N LEU A 564 -124.31 5.35 -0.32
CA LEU A 564 -125.26 4.25 -0.19
C LEU A 564 -125.44 3.87 1.28
N MET A 565 -124.33 3.73 2.01
CA MET A 565 -124.35 3.46 3.46
C MET A 565 -125.13 4.54 4.22
N LEU A 566 -124.86 5.81 3.90
CA LEU A 566 -125.50 6.95 4.55
C LEU A 566 -127.00 7.04 4.22
N ALA A 567 -127.39 6.73 2.98
CA ALA A 567 -128.79 6.72 2.58
C ALA A 567 -129.59 5.59 3.22
N VAL A 568 -129.01 4.38 3.30
CA VAL A 568 -129.60 3.23 4.00
C VAL A 568 -129.81 3.57 5.47
N PHE A 569 -128.80 4.15 6.13
CA PHE A 569 -128.91 4.59 7.53
C PHE A 569 -130.04 5.60 7.73
N ILE A 570 -130.16 6.62 6.87
CA ILE A 570 -131.24 7.62 6.95
C ILE A 570 -132.61 6.97 6.81
N VAL A 571 -132.78 5.98 5.93
CA VAL A 571 -134.05 5.28 5.74
C VAL A 571 -134.46 4.51 6.99
N PHE A 572 -133.55 3.73 7.57
CA PHE A 572 -133.80 3.02 8.83
C PHE A 572 -134.07 3.98 9.98
N PHE A 573 -133.28 5.05 10.09
CA PHE A 573 -133.45 6.06 11.14
C PHE A 573 -134.80 6.78 11.03
N ARG A 574 -135.26 7.07 9.81
CA ARG A 574 -136.57 7.68 9.57
C ARG A 574 -137.71 6.75 9.96
N GLU A 575 -137.56 5.45 9.75
CA GLU A 575 -138.58 4.48 10.16
C GLU A 575 -138.59 4.26 11.68
N PHE A 576 -137.41 4.15 12.29
CA PHE A 576 -137.28 4.05 13.75
C PHE A 576 -137.95 5.23 14.47
N MET A 577 -137.81 6.46 13.95
CA MET A 577 -138.47 7.66 14.48
C MET A 577 -139.99 7.70 14.23
N LYS A 578 -140.50 6.89 13.29
CA LYS A 578 -141.93 6.73 13.02
C LYS A 578 -142.60 5.66 13.88
N GLU A 579 -141.85 4.65 14.32
CA GLU A 579 -142.36 3.61 15.23
C GLU A 579 -142.40 4.07 16.70
N HIS A 580 -141.68 5.14 17.05
CA HIS A 580 -141.60 5.69 18.41
C HIS A 580 -142.40 6.99 18.62
N ASN A 581 -143.25 7.39 17.67
CA ASN A 581 -144.26 8.46 17.78
C ASN A 581 -145.62 7.90 17.39
#